data_AF-A0A6V7K4J9-F1
#
_entry.id   AF-A0A6V7K4J9-F1
#
_cell.length_a   1.000
_cell.length_b   1.000
_cell.length_c   1.000
_cell.angle_alpha   90.00
_cell.angle_beta   90.00
_cell.angle_gamma   90.00
#
_symmetry.space_group_name_H-M   'P 1'
#
loop_
_entity.id
_entity.type
_entity.pdbx_description
1 polymer ?
#
loop_
_entity_poly.entity_id
_entity_poly.type
_entity_poly.pdbx_seq_one_letter_code
_entity_poly.pdbx_strand_id
1 'polypeptide(L)' 'LGRPLTLSEKVLYSHIDDPEKQEIVRGTSYLRLRPDRVAMQDATAQMAMLQFISS' A
#
# COMPACT_ATOMS: atom_id res chain seq x y z
N LEU A 1 5.02 -14.58 11.63
CA LEU A 1 5.74 -13.50 12.36
C LEU A 1 6.12 -13.87 13.80
N GLY A 2 5.39 -14.76 14.50
CA GLY A 2 5.84 -15.31 15.80
C GLY A 2 6.03 -14.30 16.94
N ARG A 3 5.58 -13.06 16.75
CA ARG A 3 5.71 -11.94 17.69
C ARG A 3 4.45 -11.08 17.66
N PRO A 4 4.17 -10.30 18.72
CA PRO A 4 3.10 -9.31 18.71
C PRO A 4 3.26 -8.29 17.57
N LEU A 5 2.14 -7.85 17.02
CA LEU A 5 2.08 -6.82 15.98
C LEU A 5 1.65 -5.48 16.56
N THR A 6 2.30 -4.40 16.11
CA THR A 6 1.85 -3.04 16.38
C THR A 6 0.56 -2.74 15.62
N LEU A 7 -0.15 -1.67 15.98
CA LEU A 7 -1.35 -1.27 15.25
C LEU A 7 -1.05 -0.99 13.77
N SER A 8 0.04 -0.26 13.47
CA SER A 8 0.44 0.05 12.10
C SER A 8 0.72 -1.22 11.28
N GLU A 9 1.33 -2.23 11.89
CA GLU A 9 1.54 -3.52 11.23
C GLU A 9 0.23 -4.23 10.94
N LYS A 10 -0.72 -4.21 11.88
CA LYS A 10 -2.04 -4.83 11.65
C LYS A 10 -2.75 -4.16 10.47
N VAL A 11 -2.74 -2.83 10.42
CA VAL A 11 -3.35 -2.07 9.32
C VAL A 11 -2.63 -2.34 8.00
N LEU A 12 -1.30 -2.28 7.94
CA LEU A 12 -0.59 -2.53 6.68
C LEU A 12 -0.74 -3.98 6.22
N TYR A 13 -0.56 -4.94 7.12
CA TYR A 13 -0.58 -6.36 6.76
C TYR A 13 -1.98 -6.87 6.44
N SER A 14 -3.04 -6.24 6.96
CA SER A 14 -4.42 -6.59 6.60
C SER A 14 -4.80 -6.15 5.17
N HIS A 15 -4.04 -5.25 4.55
CA HIS A 15 -4.29 -4.75 3.19
C HIS A 15 -3.27 -5.28 2.18
N ILE A 16 -2.54 -6.36 2.50
CA ILE A 16 -1.66 -7.03 1.54
C ILE A 16 -2.51 -7.73 0.46
N ASP A 17 -2.07 -7.61 -0.79
CA ASP A 17 -2.72 -8.20 -1.97
C ASP A 17 -2.73 -9.73 -1.97
N ASP A 18 -1.57 -10.36 -1.69
CA ASP A 18 -1.40 -11.80 -1.52
C ASP A 18 -0.62 -12.09 -0.22
N PRO A 19 -1.32 -12.23 0.93
CA PRO A 19 -0.67 -12.36 2.24
C PRO A 19 0.10 -13.67 2.43
N GLU A 20 -0.21 -14.72 1.66
CA GLU A 20 0.48 -16.01 1.77
C GLU A 20 1.82 -16.01 1.06
N LYS A 21 1.93 -15.28 -0.06
CA LYS A 21 3.18 -15.20 -0.85
C LYS A 21 4.03 -13.98 -0.55
N GLN A 22 3.53 -13.01 0.22
CA GLN A 22 4.26 -11.78 0.53
C GLN A 22 5.36 -12.02 1.58
N GLU A 23 6.60 -11.69 1.22
CA GLU A 23 7.70 -11.58 2.17
C GLU A 23 7.54 -10.31 3.03
N ILE A 24 7.70 -10.45 4.35
CA ILE A 24 7.53 -9.35 5.31
C ILE A 24 8.78 -9.20 6.18
N VAL A 25 9.71 -8.37 5.72
CA VAL A 25 10.91 -7.92 6.46
C VAL A 25 10.83 -6.40 6.62
N ARG A 26 10.75 -5.94 7.87
CA ARG A 26 10.67 -4.50 8.19
C ARG A 26 11.90 -3.77 7.65
N GLY A 27 11.68 -2.64 6.95
CA GLY A 27 12.75 -1.82 6.40
C GLY A 27 13.43 -2.39 5.15
N THR A 28 12.97 -3.53 4.64
CA THR A 28 13.58 -4.20 3.48
C THR A 28 12.55 -4.59 2.43
N SER A 29 11.45 -5.23 2.82
CA SER A 29 10.45 -5.72 1.88
C SER A 29 9.59 -4.59 1.32
N TYR A 30 9.37 -4.60 0.01
CA TYR A 30 8.28 -3.86 -0.62
C TYR A 30 6.99 -4.66 -0.49
N LEU A 31 5.99 -4.06 0.15
CA LEU A 31 4.67 -4.67 0.33
C LEU A 31 3.76 -4.31 -0.84
N ARG A 32 3.12 -5.30 -1.46
CA ARG A 32 2.05 -5.08 -2.43
C ARG A 32 0.75 -4.90 -1.67
N LEU A 33 0.28 -3.66 -1.59
CA LEU A 33 -0.91 -3.29 -0.82
C LEU A 33 -2.10 -3.00 -1.74
N ARG A 34 -3.31 -3.14 -1.19
CA ARG A 34 -4.57 -2.67 -1.77
C ARG A 34 -5.11 -1.49 -0.96
N PRO A 35 -4.83 -0.24 -1.37
CA PRO A 35 -5.39 0.93 -0.72
C PRO A 35 -6.92 0.98 -0.90
N ASP A 36 -7.65 1.34 0.16
CA ASP A 36 -9.13 1.44 0.09
C ASP A 36 -9.60 2.71 -0.63
N ARG A 37 -8.80 3.77 -0.61
CA ARG A 37 -9.16 5.07 -1.21
C ARG A 37 -7.93 5.86 -1.63
N VAL A 38 -8.11 6.73 -2.61
CA VAL A 38 -7.11 7.70 -3.06
C VAL A 38 -7.76 9.09 -3.02
N ALA A 39 -7.06 10.05 -2.44
CA ALA A 39 -7.44 11.47 -2.46
C ALA A 39 -6.29 12.27 -3.07
N MET A 40 -6.61 13.19 -3.98
CA MET A 40 -5.64 14.04 -4.67
C MET A 40 -6.00 15.50 -4.45
N GLN A 41 -4.99 16.38 -4.38
CA GLN A 41 -5.16 17.82 -4.27
C GLN A 41 -4.85 18.46 -5.62
N ASP A 42 -5.50 19.56 -5.96
CA ASP A 42 -5.48 20.18 -7.30
C ASP A 42 -4.08 20.29 -7.94
N ALA A 43 -3.04 20.63 -7.17
CA ALA A 43 -1.68 20.77 -7.68
C ALA A 43 -1.01 19.45 -8.11
N THR A 44 -1.46 18.32 -7.58
CA THR A 44 -0.92 16.97 -7.89
C THR A 44 -1.91 16.12 -8.69
N ALA A 45 -3.21 16.43 -8.61
CA ALA A 45 -4.28 15.71 -9.27
C ALA A 45 -4.18 15.79 -10.80
N GLN A 46 -3.78 16.94 -11.34
CA GLN A 46 -3.76 17.16 -12.79
C GLN A 46 -2.86 16.16 -13.52
N MET A 47 -1.60 16.03 -13.09
CA MET A 47 -0.65 15.10 -13.72
C MET A 47 -1.02 13.64 -13.47
N ALA A 48 -1.52 13.31 -12.28
CA ALA A 48 -2.00 11.96 -11.97
C ALA A 48 -3.16 11.52 -12.88
N MET A 49 -4.13 12.41 -13.12
CA MET A 49 -5.25 12.14 -14.04
C MET A 49 -4.79 12.00 -15.49
N LEU A 50 -3.84 12.81 -15.95
CA LEU A 50 -3.28 12.69 -17.30
C LEU A 50 -2.61 11.32 -17.52
N GLN A 51 -1.83 10.85 -16.55
CA GLN A 51 -1.23 9.51 -16.60
C GLN A 51 -2.30 8.43 -16.61
N PHE A 52 -3.35 8.56 -15.79
CA PHE A 52 -4.45 7.59 -15.76
C PHE A 52 -5.22 7.52 -17.08
N ILE A 53 -5.52 8.66 -17.72
CA ILE A 53 -6.21 8.71 -19.02
C ILE A 53 -5.34 8.12 -20.15
N SER A 54 -4.02 8.25 -20.03
CA SER A 54 -3.07 7.70 -21.02
C SER A 54 -2.75 6.20 -20.80
N SER A 55 -3.25 5.59 -19.73
CA SER A 55 -2.96 4.20 -19.35
C SER A 55 -3.93 3.20 -19.97
#